data_AF-A0A6F8YG56-F1
#
_entry.id   AF-A0A6F8YG56-F1
#
_cell.length_a   1.000
_cell.length_b   1.000
_cell.length_c   1.000
_cell.angle_alpha   90.00
_cell.angle_beta   90.00
_cell.angle_gamma   90.00
#
_symmetry.space_group_name_H-M   'P 1'
#
loop_
_entity.id
_entity.type
_entity.pdbx_description
1 polymer ?
#
loop_
_entity_poly.entity_id
_entity_poly.type
_entity_poly.pdbx_seq_one_letter_code
_entity_poly.pdbx_strand_id
1 'polypeptide(L)' 'MHLLPGYAPELNPVELLNGDVKRHVAQANPGTVADLTAATAHLRRRQNQPNVVKALFYEPEVRYAAA' A
#
# COMPACT_ATOMS: atom_id res chain seq x y z
N MET A 1 7.62 -4.92 -19.31
CA MET A 1 6.88 -5.65 -18.25
C MET A 1 7.88 -6.36 -17.38
N HIS A 2 7.77 -6.26 -16.05
CA HIS A 2 8.54 -7.06 -15.11
C HIS A 2 7.72 -8.30 -14.75
N LEU A 3 8.28 -9.50 -14.92
CA LEU A 3 7.62 -10.74 -14.50
C LEU A 3 8.00 -11.01 -13.05
N LEU A 4 7.01 -11.06 -12.17
CA LEU A 4 7.22 -11.48 -10.79
C LEU A 4 7.20 -13.02 -10.71
N PRO A 5 8.12 -13.64 -9.97
CA PRO A 5 7.99 -15.05 -9.64
C PRO A 5 6.68 -15.29 -8.87
N GLY A 6 6.10 -16.48 -9.04
CA GLY A 6 4.91 -16.87 -8.29
C GLY A 6 5.20 -16.87 -6.79
N TYR A 7 4.19 -16.49 -5.98
CA TYR A 7 4.27 -16.45 -4.51
C TYR A 7 5.37 -15.54 -3.92
N ALA A 8 5.76 -14.47 -4.63
CA ALA A 8 6.71 -13.46 -4.14
C ALA A 8 6.03 -12.10 -3.82
N PRO A 9 5.18 -12.03 -2.78
CA PRO A 9 4.48 -10.79 -2.41
C PRO A 9 5.43 -9.66 -2.02
N GLU A 10 6.60 -9.96 -1.47
CA GLU A 10 7.66 -9.01 -1.11
C GLU A 10 8.17 -8.21 -2.32
N LEU A 11 8.05 -8.77 -3.51
CA LEU A 11 8.42 -8.09 -4.75
C LEU A 11 7.27 -7.24 -5.30
N ASN A 12 6.06 -7.25 -4.75
CA ASN A 12 4.95 -6.48 -5.30
C ASN A 12 4.79 -5.12 -4.61
N PRO A 13 5.02 -3.97 -5.28
CA PRO A 13 4.91 -2.65 -4.66
C PRO A 13 3.52 -2.33 -4.07
N VAL A 14 2.46 -3.01 -4.53
CA VAL A 14 1.13 -2.84 -3.94
C VAL A 14 1.07 -3.32 -2.50
N GLU A 15 1.92 -4.27 -2.09
CA GLU A 15 1.94 -4.77 -0.71
C GLU A 15 2.40 -3.70 0.27
N LEU A 16 3.26 -2.77 -0.15
CA LEU A 16 3.66 -1.62 0.67
C LEU A 16 2.51 -0.63 0.88
N LEU A 17 1.75 -0.33 -0.20
CA LEU A 17 0.56 0.50 -0.11
C LEU A 17 -0.52 -0.18 0.76
N ASN A 18 -0.73 -1.47 0.58
CA ASN A 18 -1.67 -2.26 1.38
C ASN A 18 -1.25 -2.29 2.85
N GLY A 19 0.04 -2.42 3.15
CA GLY A 19 0.59 -2.37 4.50
C GLY A 19 0.32 -1.02 5.17
N ASP A 20 0.53 0.07 4.45
CA ASP A 20 0.24 1.43 4.93
C ASP A 20 -1.27 1.63 5.22
N VAL A 21 -2.15 1.16 4.31
CA VAL A 21 -3.61 1.19 4.52
C VAL A 21 -4.01 0.33 5.72
N LYS A 22 -3.54 -0.92 5.80
CA LYS A 22 -3.84 -1.85 6.89
C LYS A 22 -3.40 -1.29 8.24
N ARG A 23 -2.22 -0.63 8.31
CA ARG A 23 -1.73 0.01 9.52
C ARG A 23 -2.66 1.13 9.99
N HIS A 24 -3.14 1.97 9.08
CA HIS A 24 -4.08 3.04 9.42
C HIS A 24 -5.43 2.49 9.89
N VAL A 25 -5.94 1.46 9.22
CA VAL A 25 -7.19 0.79 9.63
C VAL A 25 -7.05 0.17 11.01
N ALA A 26 -5.93 -0.52 11.30
CA ALA A 26 -5.67 -1.08 12.62
C ALA A 26 -5.64 0.00 13.72
N GLN A 27 -5.09 1.19 13.43
CA GLN A 27 -5.11 2.33 14.35
C GLN A 27 -6.51 2.89 14.59
N ALA A 28 -7.40 2.83 13.59
CA ALA A 28 -8.78 3.25 13.71
C ALA A 28 -9.65 2.27 14.52
N ASN A 29 -9.14 1.05 14.77
CA ASN A 29 -9.79 0.00 15.56
C ASN A 29 -11.28 -0.24 15.19
N PRO A 30 -11.59 -0.57 13.92
CA PRO A 30 -12.95 -0.77 13.46
C PRO A 30 -13.60 -1.97 14.16
N GLY A 31 -14.83 -1.81 14.65
CA GLY A 31 -15.60 -2.89 15.28
C GLY A 31 -16.47 -3.66 14.29
N THR A 32 -16.76 -3.06 13.13
CA THR A 32 -17.63 -3.63 12.10
C THR A 32 -17.06 -3.42 10.70
N VAL A 33 -17.61 -4.13 9.71
CA VAL A 33 -17.25 -3.95 8.30
C VAL A 33 -17.58 -2.54 7.81
N ALA A 34 -18.65 -1.92 8.33
CA ALA A 34 -19.02 -0.54 7.97
C ALA A 34 -17.95 0.48 8.41
N ASP A 35 -17.22 0.19 9.49
CA ASP A 35 -16.16 1.05 10.00
C ASP A 35 -14.89 1.01 9.13
N LEU A 36 -14.79 0.06 8.19
CA LEU A 36 -13.66 -0.04 7.25
C LEU A 36 -13.62 1.09 6.21
N THR A 37 -14.58 2.02 6.23
CA THR A 37 -14.54 3.27 5.44
C THR A 37 -13.25 4.07 5.68
N ALA A 38 -12.62 3.94 6.84
CA ALA A 38 -11.29 4.49 7.12
C ALA A 38 -10.21 4.03 6.12
N ALA A 39 -10.30 2.80 5.61
CA ALA A 39 -9.41 2.28 4.57
C ALA A 39 -9.54 3.09 3.27
N THR A 40 -10.78 3.31 2.82
CA THR A 40 -11.06 4.07 1.60
C THR A 40 -10.67 5.54 1.74
N ALA A 41 -10.95 6.16 2.89
CA ALA A 41 -10.55 7.53 3.18
C ALA A 41 -9.02 7.70 3.15
N HIS A 42 -8.30 6.77 3.76
CA HIS A 42 -6.84 6.80 3.78
C HIS A 42 -6.22 6.52 2.42
N LEU A 43 -6.77 5.57 1.65
CA LEU A 43 -6.32 5.32 0.27
C LEU A 43 -6.52 6.56 -0.61
N ARG A 44 -7.68 7.23 -0.52
CA ARG A 44 -7.93 8.51 -1.21
C ARG A 44 -6.93 9.60 -0.79
N ARG A 45 -6.58 9.66 0.50
CA ARG A 45 -5.54 10.57 0.98
C ARG A 45 -4.19 10.27 0.34
N ARG A 46 -3.80 8.99 0.22
CA ARG A 46 -2.54 8.59 -0.45
C ARG A 46 -2.53 8.92 -1.94
N GLN A 47 -3.64 8.77 -2.64
CA GLN A 47 -3.77 9.19 -4.04
C GLN A 47 -3.45 10.69 -4.23
N ASN A 48 -3.81 11.52 -3.25
CA ASN A 48 -3.48 12.95 -3.24
C ASN A 48 -2.08 13.28 -2.69
N GLN A 49 -1.27 12.27 -2.36
CA GLN A 49 0.09 12.40 -1.83
C GLN A 49 1.10 11.69 -2.76
N PRO A 50 1.31 12.19 -3.99
CA PRO A 50 2.11 11.51 -5.00
C PRO A 50 3.54 11.25 -4.53
N ASN A 51 4.11 12.12 -3.70
CA ASN A 51 5.45 11.93 -3.14
C ASN A 51 5.52 10.73 -2.19
N VAL A 52 4.47 10.50 -1.39
CA VAL A 52 4.39 9.33 -0.50
C VAL A 52 4.25 8.06 -1.32
N VAL A 53 3.40 8.07 -2.35
CA VAL A 53 3.22 6.92 -3.24
C VAL A 53 4.52 6.59 -3.96
N LYS A 54 5.22 7.59 -4.52
CA LYS A 54 6.54 7.41 -5.14
C LYS A 54 7.58 6.84 -4.18
N ALA A 55 7.57 7.27 -2.92
CA ALA A 55 8.49 6.77 -1.90
C ALA A 55 8.39 5.25 -1.70
N LEU A 56 7.19 4.67 -1.80
CA LEU A 56 6.99 3.22 -1.67
C LEU A 56 7.77 2.42 -2.74
N PHE A 57 7.93 2.98 -3.94
CA PHE A 57 8.66 2.31 -5.02
C PHE A 57 10.18 2.30 -4.81
N TYR A 58 10.71 3.02 -3.81
CA TYR A 58 12.16 3.04 -3.54
C TYR A 58 12.59 2.04 -2.45
N GLU A 59 11.67 1.26 -1.88
CA GLU A 59 12.03 0.15 -0.99
C GLU A 59 12.85 -0.91 -1.75
N PRO A 60 13.88 -1.52 -1.12
CA PRO A 60 14.86 -2.35 -1.82
C PRO A 60 14.27 -3.47 -2.69
N GLU A 61 13.26 -4.17 -2.17
CA GLU A 61 12.66 -5.36 -2.81
C GLU A 61 11.79 -5.01 -4.02
N VAL A 62 11.22 -3.80 -4.05
CA VAL A 62 10.30 -3.36 -5.12
C VAL A 62 10.90 -2.29 -6.02
N ARG A 63 12.18 -1.93 -5.81
CA ARG A 63 12.87 -0.86 -6.53
C ARG A 63 12.87 -1.02 -8.04
N TYR A 64 12.73 -2.24 -8.54
CA TYR A 64 12.58 -2.53 -9.96
C TYR A 64 11.35 -1.83 -10.59
N ALA A 65 10.33 -1.51 -9.79
CA ALA A 65 9.09 -0.88 -10.23
C ALA A 65 9.12 0.65 -10.22
N ALA A 66 10.24 1.27 -9.83
CA ALA A 66 10.41 2.73 -9.81
C ALA A 66 10.78 3.34 -11.19
N ALA A 67 11.01 2.49 -12.19
CA ALA A 67 11.43 2.86 -13.54
C ALA A 67 10.26 3.19 -14.47
#